data_AF-A0A7C4NNR1-F1
#
_entry.id   AF-A0A7C4NNR1-F1
#
_cell.length_a   1.000
_cell.length_b   1.000
_cell.length_c   1.000
_cell.angle_alpha   90.00
_cell.angle_beta   90.00
_cell.angle_gamma   90.00
#
_symmetry.space_group_name_H-M   'P 1'
#
loop_
_entity.id
_entity.type
_entity.pdbx_description
1 polymer ?
#
loop_
_entity_poly.entity_id
_entity_poly.type
_entity_poly.pdbx_seq_one_letter_code
_entity_poly.pdbx_strand_id
1 'polypeptide(L)'
;MEKSYADKLRILANRIKHPVMKVLLLGIANDSEKHAQLYVAIVELLTKYQPTLSQEEFKALSEEITKHIETEMKMMEVTRELLTKLNDPRVKLLIASIHEDEVKHHKLLISIRDNVSREYVVSEEDMWNAIWRDSPWHGTPGG
;
A
#
# COMPACT_ATOMS: atom_id res chain seq x y z
N MET A 1 -5.31 -4.85 -18.24
CA MET A 1 -4.47 -3.75 -18.78
C MET A 1 -3.20 -3.60 -17.96
N GLU A 2 -3.29 -3.26 -16.67
CA GLU A 2 -2.16 -3.11 -15.74
C GLU A 2 -1.15 -4.27 -15.75
N LYS A 3 -1.62 -5.52 -15.69
CA LYS A 3 -0.74 -6.70 -15.74
C LYS A 3 0.18 -6.71 -16.97
N SER A 4 -0.35 -6.37 -18.15
CA SER A 4 0.44 -6.29 -19.38
C SER A 4 1.46 -5.15 -19.33
N TYR A 5 1.15 -4.03 -18.68
CA TYR A 5 2.10 -2.94 -18.46
C TYR A 5 3.23 -3.35 -17.51
N ALA A 6 2.91 -4.02 -16.40
CA ALA A 6 3.89 -4.57 -15.47
C ALA A 6 4.89 -5.49 -16.20
N ASP A 7 4.40 -6.41 -17.04
CA ASP A 7 5.25 -7.34 -17.78
C ASP A 7 6.16 -6.63 -18.81
N LYS A 8 5.62 -5.64 -19.54
CA LYS A 8 6.41 -4.82 -20.48
C LYS A 8 7.52 -4.06 -19.76
N LEU A 9 7.22 -3.47 -18.60
CA LEU A 9 8.21 -2.75 -17.78
C LEU A 9 9.30 -3.68 -17.24
N ARG A 10 8.94 -4.90 -16.80
CA ARG A 10 9.92 -5.92 -16.37
C ARG A 10 10.84 -6.34 -17.50
N ILE A 11 10.30 -6.55 -18.71
CA ILE A 11 11.10 -6.85 -19.90
C ILE A 11 12.08 -5.71 -20.20
N LEU A 12 11.61 -4.46 -20.15
CA LEU A 12 12.46 -3.29 -20.36
C LEU A 12 13.56 -3.22 -19.28
N ALA A 13 13.20 -3.34 -18.00
CA ALA A 13 14.12 -3.28 -16.88
C ALA A 13 15.25 -4.33 -17.00
N ASN A 14 14.96 -5.53 -17.49
CA ASN A 14 15.95 -6.58 -17.73
C ASN A 14 16.97 -6.24 -18.82
N ARG A 15 16.65 -5.32 -19.75
CA ARG A 15 17.55 -4.85 -20.81
C ARG A 15 18.40 -3.65 -20.38
N ILE A 16 18.02 -2.97 -19.30
CA ILE A 16 18.70 -1.76 -18.81
C ILE A 16 19.87 -2.15 -17.91
N LYS A 17 21.08 -1.71 -18.27
CA LYS A 17 22.29 -1.91 -17.46
C LYS A 17 22.42 -0.93 -16.30
N HIS A 18 21.77 0.25 -16.41
CA HIS A 18 21.85 1.27 -15.37
C HIS A 18 21.09 0.81 -14.11
N PRO A 19 21.76 0.59 -12.96
CA PRO A 19 21.17 -0.08 -11.82
C PRO A 19 19.98 0.68 -11.21
N VAL A 20 20.11 2.01 -11.04
CA VAL A 20 19.02 2.84 -10.48
C VAL A 20 17.79 2.83 -11.38
N MET A 21 17.94 3.10 -12.69
CA MET A 21 16.82 3.05 -13.64
C MET A 21 16.15 1.68 -13.69
N LYS A 22 16.93 0.59 -13.59
CA LYS A 22 16.38 -0.76 -13.51
C LYS A 22 15.49 -0.92 -12.28
N VAL A 23 15.93 -0.48 -11.10
CA VAL A 23 15.14 -0.56 -9.86
C VAL A 23 13.88 0.30 -9.96
N LEU A 24 13.96 1.52 -10.47
CA LEU A 24 12.79 2.39 -10.65
C LEU A 24 11.74 1.77 -11.57
N LEU A 25 12.16 1.20 -12.71
CA LEU A 25 11.25 0.51 -13.63
C LEU A 25 10.60 -0.73 -12.99
N LEU A 26 11.35 -1.47 -12.14
CA LEU A 26 10.81 -2.60 -11.40
C LEU A 26 9.81 -2.15 -10.32
N GLY A 27 10.06 -1.02 -9.65
CA GLY A 27 9.13 -0.42 -8.71
C GLY A 27 7.78 -0.10 -9.37
N ILE A 28 7.81 0.61 -10.50
CA ILE A 28 6.60 0.92 -11.28
C ILE A 28 5.91 -0.36 -11.76
N ALA A 29 6.67 -1.36 -12.20
CA ALA A 29 6.08 -2.64 -12.60
C ALA A 29 5.38 -3.35 -11.43
N ASN A 30 5.92 -3.26 -10.22
CA ASN A 30 5.30 -3.82 -9.02
C ASN A 30 4.03 -3.05 -8.63
N ASP A 31 4.00 -1.73 -8.82
CA ASP A 31 2.77 -0.95 -8.62
C ASP A 31 1.68 -1.31 -9.63
N SER A 32 2.02 -1.46 -10.92
CA SER A 32 1.05 -1.96 -11.90
C SER A 32 0.57 -3.38 -11.56
N GLU A 33 1.43 -4.25 -11.05
CA GLU A 33 1.01 -5.58 -10.57
C GLU A 33 0.03 -5.45 -9.39
N LYS A 34 0.36 -4.63 -8.41
CA LYS A 34 -0.50 -4.32 -7.25
C LYS A 34 -1.86 -3.81 -7.70
N HIS A 35 -1.90 -2.87 -8.65
CA HIS A 35 -3.17 -2.36 -9.20
C HIS A 35 -3.98 -3.46 -9.88
N ALA A 36 -3.34 -4.32 -10.68
CA ALA A 36 -4.03 -5.44 -11.31
C ALA A 36 -4.66 -6.38 -10.28
N GLN A 37 -3.96 -6.67 -9.18
CA GLN A 37 -4.46 -7.48 -8.07
C GLN A 37 -5.61 -6.79 -7.33
N LEU A 38 -5.50 -5.49 -7.07
CA LEU A 38 -6.57 -4.73 -6.44
C LEU A 38 -7.84 -4.70 -7.30
N TYR A 39 -7.71 -4.57 -8.63
CA TYR A 39 -8.88 -4.67 -9.51
C TYR A 39 -9.55 -6.05 -9.46
N VAL A 40 -8.77 -7.12 -9.36
CA VAL A 40 -9.33 -8.47 -9.16
C VAL A 40 -10.02 -8.55 -7.81
N ALA A 41 -9.38 -8.09 -6.73
CA ALA A 41 -9.97 -8.09 -5.39
C ALA A 41 -11.28 -7.30 -5.32
N ILE A 42 -11.37 -6.15 -6.02
CA ILE A 42 -12.62 -5.38 -6.14
C ILE A 42 -13.71 -6.22 -6.81
N VAL A 43 -13.39 -6.92 -7.90
CA VAL A 43 -14.38 -7.80 -8.56
C VAL A 43 -14.81 -8.92 -7.63
N GLU A 44 -13.88 -9.53 -6.89
CA GLU A 44 -14.22 -10.57 -5.92
C GLU A 44 -15.14 -10.04 -4.83
N LEU A 45 -14.81 -8.89 -4.24
CA LEU A 45 -15.61 -8.21 -3.23
C LEU A 45 -17.04 -7.93 -3.72
N LEU A 46 -17.20 -7.49 -4.97
CA LEU A 46 -18.50 -7.14 -5.54
C LEU A 46 -19.33 -8.34 -6.01
N THR A 47 -18.72 -9.52 -6.22
CA THR A 47 -19.39 -10.66 -6.87
C THR A 47 -19.49 -11.90 -6.00
N LYS A 48 -18.74 -11.98 -4.90
CA LYS A 48 -18.67 -13.15 -4.03
C LYS A 48 -18.89 -12.75 -2.58
N TYR A 49 -19.49 -13.65 -1.81
CA TYR A 49 -19.46 -13.57 -0.36
C TYR A 49 -18.04 -13.83 0.12
N GLN A 50 -17.56 -13.01 1.05
CA GLN A 50 -16.20 -13.12 1.55
C GLN A 50 -16.19 -13.87 2.88
N PRO A 51 -15.18 -14.72 3.09
CA PRO A 51 -15.05 -15.44 4.35
C PRO A 51 -14.79 -14.47 5.50
N THR A 52 -15.43 -14.72 6.63
CA THR A 52 -15.08 -14.05 7.90
C THR A 52 -13.73 -14.54 8.38
N LEU A 53 -12.92 -13.65 8.96
CA LEU A 53 -11.67 -14.04 9.63
C LEU A 53 -11.96 -14.90 10.87
N SER A 54 -11.21 -15.98 11.04
CA SER A 54 -11.14 -16.70 12.32
C SER A 54 -10.47 -15.84 13.40
N GLN A 55 -10.64 -16.21 14.68
CA GLN A 55 -9.98 -15.49 15.77
C GLN A 55 -8.45 -15.55 15.67
N GLU A 56 -7.91 -16.68 15.21
CA GLU A 56 -6.48 -16.87 14.99
C GLU A 56 -5.97 -15.96 13.87
N GLU A 57 -6.66 -15.90 12.74
CA GLU A 57 -6.31 -15.00 11.62
C GLU A 57 -6.40 -13.54 12.04
N PHE A 58 -7.45 -13.16 12.77
CA PHE A 58 -7.65 -11.82 13.29
C PHE A 58 -6.50 -11.39 14.21
N LYS A 59 -6.14 -12.25 15.17
CA LYS A 59 -5.06 -11.98 16.11
C LYS A 59 -3.72 -11.83 15.37
N ALA A 60 -3.42 -12.73 14.43
CA ALA A 60 -2.20 -12.67 13.64
C ALA A 60 -2.14 -11.37 12.82
N LEU A 61 -3.25 -10.99 12.19
CA LEU A 61 -3.36 -9.75 11.42
C LEU A 61 -3.14 -8.52 12.29
N SER A 62 -3.80 -8.44 13.45
CA SER A 62 -3.70 -7.30 14.37
C SER A 62 -2.29 -7.11 14.92
N GLU A 63 -1.63 -8.22 15.30
CA GLU A 63 -0.24 -8.20 15.78
C GLU A 63 0.73 -7.72 14.69
N GLU A 64 0.62 -8.24 13.47
CA GLU A 64 1.51 -7.85 12.38
C GLU A 64 1.28 -6.42 11.91
N ILE A 65 0.02 -5.97 11.79
CA ILE A 65 -0.29 -4.57 11.43
C ILE A 65 0.28 -3.61 12.46
N THR A 66 0.12 -3.89 13.76
CA THR A 66 0.62 -3.01 14.82
C THR A 66 2.14 -2.87 14.76
N LYS A 67 2.87 -3.97 14.56
CA LYS A 67 4.34 -3.94 14.38
C LYS A 67 4.73 -3.18 13.12
N HIS A 68 3.96 -3.31 12.04
CA HIS A 68 4.27 -2.63 10.78
C HIS A 68 4.05 -1.12 10.89
N ILE A 69 2.98 -0.66 11.56
CA ILE A 69 2.73 0.76 11.84
C ILE A 69 3.93 1.40 12.56
N GLU A 70 4.50 0.72 13.56
CA GLU A 70 5.69 1.20 14.28
C GLU A 70 6.94 1.24 13.39
N THR A 71 7.07 0.27 12.48
CA THR A 71 8.20 0.19 11.53
C THR A 71 8.14 1.33 10.53
N GLU A 72 6.98 1.54 9.91
CA GLU A 72 6.71 2.63 8.96
C GLU A 72 6.96 4.01 9.61
N MET A 73 6.57 4.18 10.88
CA MET A 73 6.83 5.43 11.61
C MET A 73 8.33 5.72 11.77
N LYS A 74 9.14 4.69 12.11
CA LYS A 74 10.60 4.80 12.19
C LYS A 74 11.21 5.10 10.83
N MET A 75 10.74 4.43 9.78
CA MET A 75 11.21 4.66 8.41
C MET A 75 10.89 6.08 7.92
N MET A 76 9.70 6.60 8.23
CA MET A 76 9.33 7.98 7.96
C MET A 76 10.23 8.99 8.67
N GLU A 77 10.61 8.74 9.92
CA GLU A 77 11.55 9.59 10.66
C GLU A 77 12.95 9.59 10.03
N VAL A 78 13.49 8.40 9.74
CA VAL A 78 14.81 8.22 9.12
C VAL A 78 14.87 8.88 7.74
N THR A 79 13.88 8.64 6.89
CA THR A 79 13.83 9.21 5.54
C THR A 79 13.71 10.73 5.57
N ARG A 80 12.90 11.29 6.49
CA ARG A 80 12.80 12.74 6.71
C ARG A 80 14.14 13.34 7.12
N GLU A 81 14.84 12.70 8.06
CA GLU A 81 16.17 13.16 8.49
C GLU A 81 17.18 13.14 7.32
N LEU A 82 17.22 12.06 6.54
CA LEU A 82 18.09 11.94 5.38
C LEU A 82 17.84 13.03 4.33
N LEU A 83 16.58 13.39 4.06
CA LEU A 83 16.23 14.46 3.11
C LEU A 83 16.82 15.82 3.50
N THR A 84 16.94 16.09 4.81
CA THR A 84 17.55 17.33 5.33
C THR A 84 19.07 17.33 5.25
N LYS A 85 19.71 16.16 5.42
CA LYS A 85 21.18 16.04 5.52
C LYS A 85 21.89 15.81 4.19
N LEU A 86 21.21 15.18 3.22
CA LEU A 86 21.83 14.85 1.94
C LEU A 86 21.99 16.10 1.08
N ASN A 87 22.99 16.10 0.19
CA ASN A 87 23.21 17.18 -0.79
C ASN A 87 23.00 16.72 -2.24
N ASP A 88 23.16 15.43 -2.53
CA ASP A 88 22.98 14.90 -3.89
C ASP A 88 21.49 14.86 -4.25
N PRO A 89 21.04 15.64 -5.25
CA PRO A 89 19.62 15.69 -5.64
C PRO A 89 19.10 14.35 -6.17
N ARG A 90 19.96 13.50 -6.74
CA ARG A 90 19.57 12.17 -7.23
C ARG A 90 19.24 11.24 -6.08
N VAL A 91 20.02 11.29 -5.01
CA VAL A 91 19.77 10.50 -3.81
C VAL A 91 18.54 11.02 -3.07
N LYS A 92 18.38 12.35 -2.98
CA LYS A 92 17.16 12.96 -2.42
C LYS A 92 15.90 12.50 -3.13
N LEU A 93 15.91 12.43 -4.46
CA LEU A 93 14.78 11.94 -5.24
C LEU A 93 14.38 10.51 -4.82
N LEU A 94 15.36 9.62 -4.66
CA LEU A 94 15.09 8.23 -4.26
C LEU A 94 14.57 8.15 -2.81
N ILE A 95 15.17 8.90 -1.88
CA ILE A 95 14.70 8.93 -0.48
C ILE A 95 13.31 9.56 -0.38
N ALA A 96 13.00 10.57 -1.18
CA ALA A 96 11.67 11.18 -1.22
C ALA A 96 10.62 10.18 -1.71
N SER A 97 10.92 9.40 -2.76
CA SER A 97 10.03 8.33 -3.23
C SER A 97 9.76 7.29 -2.14
N ILE A 98 10.78 6.87 -1.40
CA ILE A 98 10.60 5.93 -0.27
C ILE A 98 9.71 6.58 0.79
N HIS A 99 10.04 7.81 1.23
CA HIS A 99 9.26 8.52 2.25
C HIS A 99 7.78 8.63 1.89
N GLU A 100 7.47 8.98 0.65
CA GLU A 100 6.09 9.09 0.17
C GLU A 100 5.35 7.76 0.23
N ASP A 101 6.01 6.64 -0.05
CA ASP A 101 5.41 5.32 0.03
C ASP A 101 5.16 4.90 1.48
N GLU A 102 6.12 5.12 2.39
CA GLU A 102 5.95 4.82 3.82
C GLU A 102 4.78 5.64 4.41
N VAL A 103 4.62 6.90 4.02
CA VAL A 103 3.48 7.74 4.43
C VAL A 103 2.14 7.15 3.95
N LYS A 104 2.08 6.61 2.72
CA LYS A 104 0.86 5.98 2.19
C LYS A 104 0.57 4.67 2.91
N HIS A 105 1.59 3.82 3.11
CA HIS A 105 1.45 2.53 3.79
C HIS A 105 1.02 2.70 5.24
N HIS A 106 1.67 3.61 5.98
CA HIS A 106 1.31 3.91 7.36
C HIS A 106 -0.17 4.30 7.51
N LYS A 107 -0.67 5.18 6.63
CA LYS A 107 -2.09 5.58 6.62
C LYS A 107 -3.00 4.39 6.35
N LEU A 108 -2.68 3.57 5.34
CA LEU A 108 -3.47 2.39 5.01
C LEU A 108 -3.53 1.40 6.18
N LEU A 109 -2.40 1.14 6.83
CA LEU A 109 -2.32 0.21 7.96
C LEU A 109 -3.11 0.71 9.18
N ILE A 110 -3.09 2.01 9.47
CA ILE A 110 -3.95 2.61 10.48
C ILE A 110 -5.42 2.40 10.12
N SER A 111 -5.82 2.69 8.88
CA SER A 111 -7.19 2.45 8.42
C SER A 111 -7.60 0.99 8.55
N ILE A 112 -6.72 0.05 8.22
CA ILE A 112 -7.02 -1.39 8.40
C ILE A 112 -7.18 -1.69 9.89
N ARG A 113 -6.23 -1.31 10.76
CA ARG A 113 -6.31 -1.56 12.21
C ARG A 113 -7.62 -1.03 12.81
N ASP A 114 -7.97 0.21 12.50
CA ASP A 114 -9.11 0.90 13.11
C ASP A 114 -10.47 0.33 12.64
N ASN A 115 -10.50 -0.29 11.45
CA ASN A 115 -11.71 -0.91 10.90
C ASN A 115 -11.80 -2.42 11.15
N VAL A 116 -10.65 -3.08 11.33
CA VAL A 116 -10.58 -4.48 11.75
C VAL A 116 -10.92 -4.58 13.25
N SER A 117 -10.51 -3.62 14.09
CA SER A 117 -10.68 -3.66 15.57
C SER A 117 -12.09 -3.43 16.12
N ARG A 118 -13.13 -3.23 15.31
CA ARG A 118 -14.51 -3.19 15.83
C ARG A 118 -14.98 -4.61 16.11
N GLU A 119 -14.99 -5.01 17.38
CA GLU A 119 -15.36 -6.33 17.92
C GLU A 119 -16.72 -6.91 17.47
N TYR A 120 -17.50 -6.24 16.61
CA TYR A 120 -18.72 -6.73 16.01
C TYR A 120 -18.92 -6.13 14.61
N VAL A 121 -17.97 -6.34 13.68
CA VAL A 121 -18.33 -6.18 12.27
C VAL A 121 -19.31 -7.31 11.94
N VAL A 122 -20.59 -6.96 11.81
CA VAL A 122 -21.71 -7.89 11.63
C VAL A 122 -21.60 -8.62 10.28
N SER A 123 -20.89 -8.02 9.30
CA SER A 123 -20.49 -8.64 8.02
C SER A 123 -19.27 -7.94 7.40
N GLU A 124 -18.49 -8.62 6.55
CA GLU A 124 -17.31 -8.04 5.89
C GLU A 124 -17.58 -6.78 5.03
N GLU A 125 -18.83 -6.61 4.57
CA GLU A 125 -19.32 -5.38 3.93
C GLU A 125 -19.24 -4.16 4.86
N ASP A 126 -19.56 -4.32 6.15
CA ASP A 126 -19.45 -3.24 7.13
C ASP A 126 -17.98 -2.82 7.35
N MET A 127 -17.04 -3.76 7.28
CA MET A 127 -15.60 -3.47 7.39
C MET A 127 -15.12 -2.65 6.19
N TRP A 128 -15.44 -3.07 4.96
CA TRP A 128 -15.04 -2.34 3.76
C TRP A 128 -15.69 -0.96 3.64
N ASN A 129 -16.97 -0.83 4.01
CA ASN A 129 -17.64 0.47 4.09
C ASN A 129 -16.93 1.42 5.07
N ALA A 130 -16.43 0.89 6.18
CA ALA A 130 -15.71 1.67 7.17
C ALA A 130 -14.30 2.07 6.70
N ILE A 131 -13.56 1.16 6.05
CA ILE A 131 -12.27 1.45 5.39
C ILE A 131 -12.43 2.52 4.31
N TRP A 132 -13.47 2.40 3.47
CA TRP A 132 -13.73 3.35 2.41
C TRP A 132 -14.09 4.74 2.96
N ARG A 133 -15.00 4.82 3.94
CA ARG A 133 -15.39 6.07 4.62
C ARG A 133 -14.20 6.86 5.16
N ASP A 134 -13.26 6.16 5.79
CA ASP A 134 -12.13 6.77 6.49
C ASP A 134 -10.88 6.92 5.58
N SER A 135 -11.01 6.58 4.30
CA SER A 135 -9.96 6.70 3.28
C SER A 135 -9.77 8.16 2.84
N PRO A 136 -8.52 8.66 2.71
CA PRO A 136 -8.22 10.00 2.17
C PRO A 136 -8.68 10.23 0.72
N TRP A 137 -9.12 9.17 0.03
CA TRP A 137 -9.50 9.15 -1.38
C TRP A 137 -11.01 9.21 -1.60
N HIS A 138 -11.80 9.33 -0.54
CA HIS A 138 -13.24 9.46 -0.67
C HIS A 138 -13.59 10.89 -1.11
N GLY A 139 -13.97 11.05 -2.37
CA GLY A 139 -14.63 12.27 -2.83
C GLY A 139 -15.91 12.46 -2.03
N THR A 140 -16.12 13.65 -1.48
CA THR A 140 -17.40 14.06 -0.91
C THR A 140 -18.50 13.85 -1.96
N PRO A 141 -19.59 13.12 -1.66
CA PRO A 141 -20.77 13.14 -2.51
C PRO A 141 -21.35 14.55 -2.43
N GLY A 142 -21.14 15.37 -3.46
CA GLY A 142 -21.70 16.72 -3.51
C GLY A 142 -20.86 17.68 -4.35
N GLY A 143 -21.06 17.61 -5.67
CA GLY A 143 -20.56 18.52 -6.69
C GLY A 143 -20.96 18.02 -8.06
#